data_AF-A0A410RYK1-F1
#
_entry.id   AF-A0A410RYK1-F1
#
_cell.length_a   1.000
_cell.length_b   1.000
_cell.length_c   1.000
_cell.angle_alpha   90.00
_cell.angle_beta   90.00
_cell.angle_gamma   90.00
#
_symmetry.space_group_name_H-M   'P 1'
#
loop_
_entity.id
_entity.type
_entity.pdbx_description
1 polymer ?
#
loop_
_entity_poly.entity_id
_entity_poly.type
_entity_poly.pdbx_seq_one_letter_code
_entity_poly.pdbx_strand_id
1 'polypeptide(L)'
;MQASPATPPATPPVETPAATQPEQAPAPAPAESQATPAVSASGAPIAMPSPAEVAAVVTDAAVRETPCPVDAEEEDDEATAATEDEGVSEEGEMQAPLAPAAPAGPLYTADLSDEALTEAWKKDPATLGSMSIGFVESGRQLNSVRVPDDKDWLVVSPDIAYGTQETVDYVVAAIRAVRAQYPNAPPLRVNRLSTKDGGYLRPHKSHQNGRDVDFGFYYPTAEPVRARERERYIDVAMNWALVRSLVVNTDVQMILVDKRVMKVLYDYALSIGEDKVWLDSLFNAGFNSLIKHARRHRDHFHVRFFNGRAQELGRRVAPLLALQPDQNLMMYKVRNGDTLGGIALRHNSSVVAIKKANRMRNTFLSIGRRLVIPLKGPCTHCPIPPPVQLPPRRMPPQAQAPALVNTTPAASGKLPNPCTPAAPAPTPVAVPTGVPSGLSTGR
;
A
#
# COMPACT_ATOMS: atom_id res chain seq x y z
N MET A 1 -64.04 -11.85 -57.43
CA MET A 1 -63.60 -10.60 -56.76
C MET A 1 -62.08 -10.63 -56.72
N GLN A 2 -61.45 -9.94 -57.67
CA GLN A 2 -59.99 -9.74 -57.76
C GLN A 2 -59.67 -8.35 -57.21
N ALA A 3 -58.58 -8.22 -56.45
CA ALA A 3 -57.60 -7.13 -56.56
C ALA A 3 -56.49 -7.32 -55.49
N SER A 4 -55.26 -7.55 -55.97
CA SER A 4 -54.00 -7.10 -55.34
C SER A 4 -53.72 -5.65 -55.82
N PRO A 5 -52.52 -5.05 -55.61
CA PRO A 5 -51.75 -4.72 -54.39
C PRO A 5 -51.29 -3.23 -54.40
N ALA A 6 -50.42 -2.80 -53.45
CA ALA A 6 -49.24 -1.91 -53.66
C ALA A 6 -48.97 -0.83 -52.57
N THR A 7 -47.78 -0.95 -51.95
CA THR A 7 -46.65 0.01 -51.82
C THR A 7 -46.85 1.46 -51.29
N PRO A 8 -45.88 2.03 -50.51
CA PRO A 8 -46.07 3.22 -49.67
C PRO A 8 -45.53 4.52 -50.31
N PRO A 9 -45.76 5.67 -49.65
CA PRO A 9 -44.85 6.83 -49.67
C PRO A 9 -44.50 7.27 -48.23
N ALA A 10 -43.63 8.22 -47.91
CA ALA A 10 -42.43 8.82 -48.47
C ALA A 10 -41.94 9.79 -47.37
N THR A 11 -40.63 9.86 -47.13
CA THR A 11 -39.99 10.78 -46.18
C THR A 11 -40.13 12.24 -46.62
N PRO A 12 -40.40 13.21 -45.73
CA PRO A 12 -40.07 14.62 -45.97
C PRO A 12 -38.63 14.95 -45.50
N PRO A 13 -38.04 16.08 -45.93
CA PRO A 13 -36.61 16.22 -46.13
C PRO A 13 -35.83 16.70 -44.91
N VAL A 14 -34.52 16.45 -44.97
CA VAL A 14 -33.46 17.09 -44.18
C VAL A 14 -33.38 18.57 -44.56
N GLU A 15 -33.70 19.48 -43.64
CA GLU A 15 -33.21 20.86 -43.70
C GLU A 15 -31.88 20.96 -42.95
N THR A 16 -30.89 21.46 -43.68
CA THR A 16 -29.52 21.78 -43.23
C THR A 16 -29.57 23.17 -42.56
N PRO A 17 -28.71 23.48 -41.57
CA PRO A 17 -28.97 24.54 -40.61
C PRO A 17 -28.78 25.92 -41.23
N ALA A 18 -29.73 26.82 -40.95
CA ALA A 18 -29.55 28.25 -41.18
C ALA A 18 -28.43 28.79 -40.28
N ALA A 19 -27.51 29.50 -40.92
CA ALA A 19 -26.38 30.16 -40.31
C ALA A 19 -26.84 31.26 -39.32
N THR A 20 -26.49 31.08 -38.04
CA THR A 20 -26.47 32.19 -37.08
C THR A 20 -25.13 32.90 -37.25
N GLN A 21 -25.19 34.12 -37.81
CA GLN A 21 -24.07 35.05 -37.87
C GLN A 21 -23.66 35.54 -36.46
N PRO A 22 -22.39 35.95 -36.30
CA PRO A 22 -21.72 36.07 -35.00
C PRO A 22 -22.11 37.34 -34.25
N GLU A 23 -22.46 37.20 -32.97
CA GLU A 23 -22.54 38.32 -32.04
C GLU A 23 -21.13 38.79 -31.70
N GLN A 24 -20.88 40.07 -31.98
CA GLN A 24 -19.59 40.74 -31.92
C GLN A 24 -19.09 40.89 -30.48
N ALA A 25 -17.82 40.55 -30.29
CA ALA A 25 -17.06 40.95 -29.11
C ALA A 25 -16.80 42.47 -29.13
N PRO A 26 -16.90 43.18 -27.99
CA PRO A 26 -16.32 44.51 -27.87
C PRO A 26 -14.81 44.40 -27.59
N ALA A 27 -14.03 45.10 -28.41
CA ALA A 27 -12.57 45.24 -28.30
C ALA A 27 -12.17 46.24 -27.19
N PRO A 28 -10.90 46.21 -26.73
CA PRO A 28 -10.44 46.88 -25.51
C PRO A 28 -9.88 48.30 -25.77
N ALA A 29 -9.89 49.16 -24.74
CA ALA A 29 -9.18 50.43 -24.71
C ALA A 29 -8.87 50.81 -23.23
N PRO A 30 -7.94 51.74 -22.95
CA PRO A 30 -6.49 51.57 -23.05
C PRO A 30 -5.79 51.76 -21.69
N ALA A 31 -4.49 51.46 -21.67
CA ALA A 31 -3.59 51.63 -20.53
C ALA A 31 -3.32 53.10 -20.20
N GLU A 32 -3.31 53.43 -18.91
CA GLU A 32 -2.67 54.63 -18.37
C GLU A 32 -1.60 54.25 -17.33
N SER A 33 -0.39 54.75 -17.57
CA SER A 33 0.73 54.77 -16.66
C SER A 33 0.66 56.00 -15.75
N GLN A 34 1.24 55.89 -14.56
CA GLN A 34 1.91 56.92 -13.73
C GLN A 34 1.69 56.54 -12.25
N ALA A 35 2.55 56.81 -11.28
CA ALA A 35 3.95 57.16 -11.19
C ALA A 35 4.26 57.02 -9.69
N THR A 36 5.46 56.57 -9.35
CA THR A 36 6.02 56.62 -7.99
C THR A 36 6.15 58.05 -7.47
N PRO A 37 6.22 58.23 -6.14
CA PRO A 37 7.27 59.09 -5.62
C PRO A 37 8.12 58.42 -4.54
N ALA A 38 9.43 58.68 -4.63
CA ALA A 38 10.41 58.64 -3.55
C ALA A 38 10.20 59.87 -2.63
N VAL A 39 10.81 60.15 -1.47
CA VAL A 39 12.09 59.90 -0.78
C VAL A 39 11.77 60.23 0.71
N SER A 40 12.33 59.62 1.75
CA SER A 40 13.53 60.15 2.42
C SER A 40 13.84 59.41 3.72
N ALA A 41 15.14 59.23 3.93
CA ALA A 41 15.81 58.56 5.04
C ALA A 41 16.11 59.50 6.22
N SER A 42 16.25 58.91 7.41
CA SER A 42 17.14 59.30 8.51
C SER A 42 16.93 58.23 9.60
N GLY A 43 17.88 57.59 10.26
CA GLY A 43 19.29 57.83 10.54
C GLY A 43 19.54 57.14 11.89
N ALA A 44 20.50 56.21 11.96
CA ALA A 44 20.81 55.28 13.06
C ALA A 44 21.35 55.98 14.35
N PRO A 45 21.89 55.28 15.38
CA PRO A 45 21.90 53.84 15.74
C PRO A 45 21.53 53.62 17.24
N ILE A 46 21.62 52.38 17.76
CA ILE A 46 22.42 51.99 18.96
C ILE A 46 21.97 50.63 19.55
N ALA A 47 22.98 49.75 19.65
CA ALA A 47 23.27 48.67 20.61
C ALA A 47 22.29 47.48 20.85
N MET A 48 22.85 46.29 20.60
CA MET A 48 22.48 45.03 21.20
C MET A 48 22.79 44.95 22.71
N PRO A 49 22.02 44.16 23.47
CA PRO A 49 22.55 43.34 24.55
C PRO A 49 22.46 41.83 24.25
N SER A 50 23.29 41.08 24.96
CA SER A 50 23.71 39.69 24.72
C SER A 50 22.82 38.63 25.41
N PRO A 51 23.02 37.32 25.13
CA PRO A 51 22.12 36.24 25.51
C PRO A 51 22.28 35.82 26.98
N ALA A 52 21.38 36.26 27.85
CA ALA A 52 21.06 35.62 29.13
C ALA A 52 19.83 36.28 29.76
N GLU A 53 18.64 35.69 29.60
CA GLU A 53 17.65 35.61 30.68
C GLU A 53 16.50 34.66 30.30
N VAL A 54 16.19 33.80 31.27
CA VAL A 54 15.39 32.59 31.19
C VAL A 54 14.19 32.78 32.12
N ALA A 55 13.02 32.37 31.64
CA ALA A 55 11.85 31.91 32.42
C ALA A 55 11.10 32.94 33.30
N ALA A 56 9.85 33.27 32.90
CA ALA A 56 8.66 33.22 33.76
C ALA A 56 7.37 33.75 33.10
N VAL A 57 6.39 32.84 33.00
CA VAL A 57 4.94 33.05 33.28
C VAL A 57 3.98 33.54 32.18
N VAL A 58 3.02 32.63 31.93
CA VAL A 58 1.73 32.64 31.20
C VAL A 58 0.80 33.72 31.81
N THR A 59 0.04 34.53 31.06
CA THR A 59 -1.36 34.26 30.65
C THR A 59 -1.91 35.38 29.76
N ASP A 60 -2.78 34.94 28.84
CA ASP A 60 -4.06 35.53 28.42
C ASP A 60 -4.16 35.94 26.95
N ALA A 61 -5.22 35.41 26.35
CA ALA A 61 -5.51 35.39 24.93
C ALA A 61 -6.64 36.39 24.63
N ALA A 62 -6.53 37.15 23.54
CA ALA A 62 -7.69 37.72 22.88
C ALA A 62 -7.47 37.88 21.37
N VAL A 63 -8.36 37.22 20.65
CA VAL A 63 -8.51 37.02 19.21
C VAL A 63 -8.75 38.33 18.43
N ARG A 64 -8.17 38.46 17.23
CA ARG A 64 -8.85 38.93 16.00
C ARG A 64 -8.06 38.61 14.72
N GLU A 65 -8.83 38.48 13.63
CA GLU A 65 -8.66 37.57 12.51
C GLU A 65 -7.68 37.99 11.38
N THR A 66 -7.23 36.96 10.65
CA THR A 66 -6.49 36.80 9.36
C THR A 66 -6.83 37.78 8.20
N PRO A 67 -6.05 37.86 7.06
CA PRO A 67 -5.22 36.79 6.43
C PRO A 67 -3.88 37.18 5.72
N CYS A 68 -2.98 36.18 5.58
CA CYS A 68 -2.08 35.79 4.45
C CYS A 68 -1.23 36.86 3.69
N PRO A 69 0.03 36.57 3.26
CA PRO A 69 0.32 35.43 2.37
C PRO A 69 1.56 34.58 2.71
N VAL A 70 1.45 33.34 2.25
CA VAL A 70 2.49 32.32 2.15
C VAL A 70 3.36 32.62 0.93
N ASP A 71 4.67 32.73 1.12
CA ASP A 71 5.65 32.74 0.03
C ASP A 71 6.56 31.52 0.13
N ALA A 72 6.67 30.87 -1.03
CA ALA A 72 7.75 30.04 -1.55
C ALA A 72 8.25 28.86 -0.68
N GLU A 73 7.79 27.66 -1.02
CA GLU A 73 8.61 26.46 -0.85
C GLU A 73 9.83 26.59 -1.78
N GLU A 74 11.02 26.69 -1.19
CA GLU A 74 12.30 26.69 -1.90
C GLU A 74 12.61 25.31 -2.48
N GLU A 75 13.11 25.31 -3.72
CA GLU A 75 13.65 24.16 -4.44
C GLU A 75 14.99 23.73 -3.82
N ASP A 76 15.04 22.54 -3.21
CA ASP A 76 16.30 21.92 -2.83
C ASP A 76 16.99 21.29 -4.06
N ASP A 77 17.80 22.11 -4.74
CA ASP A 77 18.91 21.67 -5.59
C ASP A 77 20.14 21.43 -4.70
N GLU A 78 20.51 20.16 -4.48
CA GLU A 78 21.84 19.84 -3.94
C GLU A 78 22.55 18.81 -4.82
N ALA A 79 23.35 19.35 -5.74
CA ALA A 79 24.42 18.64 -6.41
C ALA A 79 25.55 18.37 -5.41
N THR A 80 25.66 17.13 -4.93
CA THR A 80 26.86 16.63 -4.26
C THR A 80 27.49 15.53 -5.10
N ALA A 81 28.80 15.67 -5.28
CA ALA A 81 29.66 14.90 -6.16
C ALA A 81 29.54 13.38 -5.94
N ALA A 82 29.63 12.66 -7.05
CA ALA A 82 29.63 11.22 -7.16
C ALA A 82 30.76 10.60 -6.31
N THR A 83 30.39 10.03 -5.17
CA THR A 83 30.96 8.76 -4.74
C THR A 83 29.95 7.69 -5.10
N GLU A 84 30.39 6.67 -5.85
CA GLU A 84 29.64 5.46 -6.17
C GLU A 84 29.34 4.69 -4.87
N ASP A 85 28.34 5.14 -4.12
CA ASP A 85 27.71 4.41 -3.03
C ASP A 85 26.48 3.74 -3.65
N GLU A 86 26.50 2.41 -3.74
CA GLU A 86 25.51 1.46 -4.27
C GLU A 86 24.15 1.57 -3.52
N GLY A 87 23.58 2.77 -3.49
CA GLY A 87 22.25 3.05 -2.96
C GLY A 87 21.23 2.69 -4.02
N VAL A 88 20.62 1.52 -3.89
CA VAL A 88 19.48 1.09 -4.71
C VAL A 88 18.37 2.15 -4.60
N SER A 89 18.14 2.91 -5.68
CA SER A 89 17.19 4.02 -5.73
C SER A 89 15.76 3.61 -6.08
N GLU A 90 15.43 2.33 -5.91
CA GLU A 90 14.29 1.75 -6.61
C GLU A 90 13.33 1.06 -5.65
N GLU A 91 12.32 1.83 -5.26
CA GLU A 91 10.97 1.35 -4.92
C GLU A 91 10.36 0.43 -6.02
N GLY A 92 11.04 0.17 -7.13
CA GLY A 92 10.58 -0.75 -8.17
C GLY A 92 10.59 -2.20 -7.70
N GLU A 93 9.86 -3.05 -8.41
CA GLU A 93 10.04 -4.49 -8.30
C GLU A 93 11.42 -4.89 -8.83
N MET A 94 12.39 -5.09 -7.93
CA MET A 94 13.57 -5.87 -8.25
C MET A 94 13.15 -7.32 -8.42
N GLN A 95 13.28 -7.84 -9.65
CA GLN A 95 13.18 -9.25 -9.92
C GLN A 95 14.19 -9.96 -9.01
N ALA A 96 13.70 -10.77 -8.07
CA ALA A 96 14.59 -11.68 -7.35
C ALA A 96 15.33 -12.50 -8.43
N PRO A 97 16.67 -12.63 -8.37
CA PRO A 97 17.37 -13.50 -9.29
C PRO A 97 16.74 -14.89 -9.14
N LEU A 98 16.42 -15.50 -10.27
CA LEU A 98 16.02 -16.89 -10.36
C LEU A 98 17.12 -17.72 -9.68
N ALA A 99 16.90 -18.08 -8.41
CA ALA A 99 17.69 -19.12 -7.78
C ALA A 99 17.39 -20.45 -8.50
N PRO A 100 18.39 -21.30 -8.75
CA PRO A 100 18.23 -22.54 -9.51
C PRO A 100 17.66 -23.67 -8.62
N ALA A 101 16.54 -23.41 -7.95
CA ALA A 101 15.81 -24.42 -7.21
C ALA A 101 14.32 -24.23 -7.47
N ALA A 102 13.63 -25.32 -7.81
CA ALA A 102 12.19 -25.34 -7.95
C ALA A 102 11.58 -24.77 -6.64
N PRO A 103 10.79 -23.69 -6.74
CA PRO A 103 10.34 -22.95 -5.57
C PRO A 103 9.32 -23.78 -4.78
N ALA A 104 9.60 -23.99 -3.49
CA ALA A 104 8.86 -24.88 -2.60
C ALA A 104 7.78 -24.15 -1.75
N GLY A 105 7.13 -23.13 -2.32
CA GLY A 105 6.10 -22.34 -1.64
C GLY A 105 4.68 -22.66 -2.15
N PRO A 106 3.62 -22.40 -1.37
CA PRO A 106 2.24 -22.54 -1.85
C PRO A 106 1.95 -21.57 -3.00
N LEU A 107 1.29 -22.06 -4.04
CA LEU A 107 0.67 -21.23 -5.08
C LEU A 107 -0.71 -20.79 -4.56
N TYR A 108 -0.86 -19.51 -4.21
CA TYR A 108 -2.12 -18.98 -3.67
C TYR A 108 -3.20 -18.92 -4.75
N THR A 109 -4.47 -19.13 -4.40
CA THR A 109 -5.68 -19.14 -5.28
C THR A 109 -6.00 -20.42 -6.09
N ALA A 110 -5.38 -21.56 -5.81
CA ALA A 110 -5.81 -22.84 -6.40
C ALA A 110 -7.24 -23.27 -5.99
N ASP A 111 -7.85 -22.56 -5.04
CA ASP A 111 -9.20 -22.75 -4.49
C ASP A 111 -10.34 -22.33 -5.44
N LEU A 112 -10.06 -21.55 -6.49
CA LEU A 112 -11.04 -21.21 -7.54
C LEU A 112 -10.62 -21.82 -8.88
N SER A 113 -11.51 -22.56 -9.55
CA SER A 113 -11.28 -22.98 -10.94
C SER A 113 -11.32 -21.78 -11.89
N ASP A 114 -10.72 -21.90 -13.07
CA ASP A 114 -10.70 -20.82 -14.07
C ASP A 114 -12.12 -20.50 -14.59
N GLU A 115 -12.99 -21.52 -14.68
CA GLU A 115 -14.41 -21.34 -15.04
C GLU A 115 -15.15 -20.57 -13.94
N ALA A 116 -14.98 -20.97 -12.68
CA ALA A 116 -15.63 -20.31 -11.55
C ALA A 116 -15.17 -18.84 -11.41
N LEU A 117 -13.88 -18.58 -11.60
CA LEU A 117 -13.33 -17.23 -11.62
C LEU A 117 -13.93 -16.40 -12.76
N THR A 118 -14.00 -16.97 -13.97
CA THR A 118 -14.55 -16.29 -15.14
C THR A 118 -16.02 -15.92 -14.95
N GLU A 119 -16.83 -16.85 -14.41
CA GLU A 119 -18.24 -16.59 -14.14
C GLU A 119 -18.45 -15.56 -13.03
N ALA A 120 -17.66 -15.63 -11.96
CA ALA A 120 -17.68 -14.62 -10.91
C ALA A 120 -17.27 -13.23 -11.44
N TRP A 121 -16.25 -13.15 -12.29
CA TRP A 121 -15.81 -11.91 -12.92
C TRP A 121 -16.87 -11.31 -13.87
N LYS A 122 -17.64 -12.14 -14.59
CA LYS A 122 -18.74 -11.64 -15.42
C LYS A 122 -19.91 -11.13 -14.59
N LYS A 123 -20.27 -11.88 -13.54
CA LYS A 123 -21.50 -11.66 -12.77
C LYS A 123 -21.35 -10.57 -11.71
N ASP A 124 -20.33 -10.68 -10.87
CA ASP A 124 -20.11 -9.77 -9.75
C ASP A 124 -18.63 -9.77 -9.31
N PRO A 125 -17.78 -8.97 -9.98
CA PRO A 125 -16.36 -8.81 -9.61
C PRO A 125 -16.10 -8.47 -8.15
N ALA A 126 -17.04 -7.80 -7.46
CA ALA A 126 -16.82 -7.35 -6.09
C ALA A 126 -16.69 -8.53 -5.10
N THR A 127 -17.31 -9.67 -5.41
CA THR A 127 -17.31 -10.88 -4.57
C THR A 127 -15.96 -11.60 -4.50
N LEU A 128 -15.07 -11.34 -5.46
CA LEU A 128 -13.75 -11.98 -5.52
C LEU A 128 -12.79 -11.46 -4.42
N GLY A 129 -13.14 -10.34 -3.81
CA GLY A 129 -12.31 -9.63 -2.84
C GLY A 129 -11.21 -8.79 -3.51
N SER A 130 -10.35 -8.20 -2.68
CA SER A 130 -9.30 -7.30 -3.14
C SER A 130 -8.25 -7.99 -4.01
N MET A 131 -7.78 -7.33 -5.06
CA MET A 131 -6.76 -7.87 -5.96
C MET A 131 -5.75 -6.81 -6.41
N SER A 132 -4.51 -7.25 -6.61
CA SER A 132 -3.39 -6.44 -7.11
C SER A 132 -3.17 -6.77 -8.58
N ILE A 133 -3.38 -5.80 -9.47
CA ILE A 133 -3.26 -5.99 -10.92
C ILE A 133 -1.99 -5.30 -11.41
N GLY A 134 -1.11 -6.06 -12.05
CA GLY A 134 0.17 -5.55 -12.56
C GLY A 134 1.21 -5.30 -11.45
N PHE A 135 2.28 -4.62 -11.84
CA PHE A 135 3.48 -4.38 -11.03
C PHE A 135 3.26 -3.22 -10.05
N VAL A 136 4.04 -3.17 -8.96
CA VAL A 136 3.96 -2.07 -7.96
C VAL A 136 4.19 -0.68 -8.54
N GLU A 137 5.01 -0.53 -9.60
CA GLU A 137 5.28 0.76 -10.26
C GLU A 137 4.51 1.01 -11.57
N SER A 138 3.62 0.09 -11.96
CA SER A 138 2.76 0.22 -13.15
C SER A 138 1.53 -0.66 -13.01
N GLY A 139 0.83 -0.53 -11.90
CA GLY A 139 -0.26 -1.40 -11.51
C GLY A 139 -1.48 -0.63 -11.07
N ARG A 140 -2.49 -1.38 -10.66
CA ARG A 140 -3.72 -0.89 -10.07
C ARG A 140 -4.26 -1.91 -9.08
N GLN A 141 -5.30 -1.54 -8.36
CA GLN A 141 -6.00 -2.46 -7.46
C GLN A 141 -7.50 -2.43 -7.75
N LEU A 142 -8.18 -3.54 -7.48
CA LEU A 142 -9.64 -3.62 -7.48
C LEU A 142 -10.12 -4.13 -6.13
N ASN A 143 -11.36 -3.76 -5.76
CA ASN A 143 -12.00 -4.13 -4.51
C ASN A 143 -11.12 -3.84 -3.28
N SER A 144 -10.38 -2.73 -3.32
CA SER A 144 -9.49 -2.35 -2.24
C SER A 144 -10.25 -2.03 -0.96
N VAL A 145 -9.56 -2.17 0.16
CA VAL A 145 -10.11 -1.93 1.48
C VAL A 145 -9.37 -0.75 2.09
N ARG A 146 -10.12 0.16 2.71
CA ARG A 146 -9.53 1.29 3.47
C ARG A 146 -9.03 0.75 4.81
N VAL A 147 -7.87 1.20 5.25
CA VAL A 147 -7.43 0.99 6.62
C VAL A 147 -8.51 1.52 7.58
N PRO A 148 -9.01 0.73 8.55
CA PRO A 148 -10.03 1.18 9.47
C PRO A 148 -9.48 2.25 10.42
N ASP A 149 -10.36 3.08 10.97
CA ASP A 149 -9.97 4.02 12.03
C ASP A 149 -9.92 3.26 13.38
N ASP A 150 -8.90 3.52 14.18
CA ASP A 150 -8.70 2.92 15.50
C ASP A 150 -7.92 3.90 16.38
N LYS A 151 -7.96 3.72 17.70
CA LYS A 151 -7.15 4.50 18.65
C LYS A 151 -5.66 4.15 18.57
N ASP A 152 -5.32 2.98 18.03
CA ASP A 152 -3.95 2.46 18.03
C ASP A 152 -3.08 3.00 16.89
N TRP A 153 -3.69 3.67 15.90
CA TRP A 153 -2.99 4.31 14.80
C TRP A 153 -3.73 5.54 14.29
N LEU A 154 -3.00 6.40 13.58
CA LEU A 154 -3.54 7.58 12.91
C LEU A 154 -3.38 7.43 11.41
N VAL A 155 -4.49 7.37 10.68
CA VAL A 155 -4.50 7.45 9.22
C VAL A 155 -4.29 8.90 8.80
N VAL A 156 -3.11 9.20 8.25
CA VAL A 156 -2.71 10.58 7.94
C VAL A 156 -3.43 11.13 6.70
N SER A 157 -3.68 10.29 5.71
CA SER A 157 -4.33 10.69 4.45
C SER A 157 -5.43 9.68 4.08
N PRO A 158 -6.66 9.86 4.59
CA PRO A 158 -7.78 8.92 4.42
C PRO A 158 -8.12 8.58 2.97
N ASP A 159 -7.88 9.49 2.04
CA ASP A 159 -8.14 9.39 0.60
C ASP A 159 -7.18 8.43 -0.13
N ILE A 160 -6.01 8.17 0.46
CA ILE A 160 -4.95 7.31 -0.07
C ILE A 160 -4.51 6.23 0.91
N ALA A 161 -5.42 5.84 1.81
CA ALA A 161 -5.24 4.80 2.81
C ALA A 161 -5.91 3.48 2.40
N TYR A 162 -5.87 3.15 1.10
CA TYR A 162 -6.45 1.93 0.55
C TYR A 162 -5.37 0.92 0.20
N GLY A 163 -5.64 -0.36 0.44
CA GLY A 163 -4.76 -1.46 0.03
C GLY A 163 -5.57 -2.71 -0.29
N THR A 164 -4.88 -3.82 -0.50
CA THR A 164 -5.55 -5.13 -0.46
C THR A 164 -5.99 -5.43 0.98
N GLN A 165 -6.93 -6.38 1.12
CA GLN A 165 -7.33 -6.89 2.42
C GLN A 165 -6.12 -7.44 3.20
N GLU A 166 -5.25 -8.21 2.53
CA GLU A 166 -4.01 -8.72 3.12
C GLU A 166 -3.14 -7.60 3.69
N THR A 167 -2.92 -6.52 2.94
CA THR A 167 -2.13 -5.37 3.42
C THR A 167 -2.78 -4.69 4.62
N VAL A 168 -4.09 -4.48 4.60
CA VAL A 168 -4.81 -3.88 5.75
C VAL A 168 -4.72 -4.80 6.98
N ASP A 169 -4.88 -6.10 6.81
CA ASP A 169 -4.78 -7.08 7.89
C ASP A 169 -3.36 -7.13 8.47
N TYR A 170 -2.33 -7.10 7.63
CA TYR A 170 -0.93 -7.04 8.07
C TYR A 170 -0.60 -5.75 8.81
N VAL A 171 -1.12 -4.60 8.36
CA VAL A 171 -0.99 -3.31 9.07
C VAL A 171 -1.59 -3.41 10.47
N VAL A 172 -2.83 -3.90 10.58
CA VAL A 172 -3.52 -4.05 11.86
C VAL A 172 -2.80 -5.04 12.78
N ALA A 173 -2.39 -6.20 12.25
CA ALA A 173 -1.69 -7.22 13.02
C ALA A 173 -0.33 -6.72 13.52
N ALA A 174 0.42 -6.01 12.67
CA ALA A 174 1.74 -5.50 13.02
C ALA A 174 1.65 -4.50 14.19
N ILE A 175 0.74 -3.54 14.10
CA ILE A 175 0.54 -2.50 15.11
C ILE A 175 -0.01 -3.07 16.42
N ARG A 176 -0.99 -3.98 16.35
CA ARG A 176 -1.55 -4.62 17.54
C ARG A 176 -0.52 -5.46 18.30
N ALA A 177 0.41 -6.11 17.61
CA ALA A 177 1.50 -6.82 18.26
C ALA A 177 2.46 -5.87 19.00
N VAL A 178 2.77 -4.70 18.44
CA VAL A 178 3.55 -3.66 19.16
C VAL A 178 2.77 -3.17 20.37
N ARG A 179 1.47 -2.85 20.22
CA ARG A 179 0.60 -2.43 21.32
C ARG A 179 0.51 -3.47 22.44
N ALA A 180 0.51 -4.76 22.11
CA ALA A 180 0.50 -5.84 23.09
C ALA A 180 1.79 -5.86 23.93
N GLN A 181 2.94 -5.56 23.33
CA GLN A 181 4.21 -5.44 24.04
C GLN A 181 4.38 -4.10 24.77
N TYR A 182 3.81 -3.03 24.23
CA TYR A 182 3.87 -1.67 24.75
C TYR A 182 2.45 -1.08 24.87
N PRO A 183 1.71 -1.38 25.96
CA PRO A 183 0.32 -0.95 26.11
C PRO A 183 0.12 0.56 25.99
N ASN A 184 1.12 1.34 26.42
CA ASN A 184 1.11 2.80 26.43
C ASN A 184 1.74 3.44 25.17
N ALA A 185 2.02 2.67 24.11
CA ALA A 185 2.60 3.22 22.89
C ALA A 185 1.74 4.38 22.32
N PRO A 186 2.32 5.45 21.78
CA PRO A 186 1.51 6.44 21.05
C PRO A 186 0.87 5.80 19.80
N PRO A 187 -0.21 6.36 19.25
CA PRO A 187 -0.78 5.86 18.00
C PRO A 187 0.24 5.90 16.87
N LEU A 188 0.43 4.79 16.15
CA LEU A 188 1.35 4.77 15.01
C LEU A 188 0.78 5.56 13.84
N ARG A 189 1.58 6.39 13.19
CA ARG A 189 1.16 7.06 11.96
C ARG A 189 1.21 6.08 10.80
N VAL A 190 0.04 5.77 10.23
CA VAL A 190 -0.07 5.08 8.94
C VAL A 190 -0.18 6.19 7.89
N ASN A 191 0.91 6.37 7.13
CA ASN A 191 1.04 7.47 6.19
C ASN A 191 0.28 7.16 4.89
N ARG A 192 0.98 6.81 3.81
CA ARG A 192 0.37 6.57 2.49
C ARG A 192 0.38 5.07 2.16
N LEU A 193 -0.71 4.59 1.56
CA LEU A 193 -0.80 3.24 1.00
C LEU A 193 -1.03 3.31 -0.51
N SER A 194 -2.21 3.70 -0.94
CA SER A 194 -2.60 3.74 -2.36
C SER A 194 -3.96 4.43 -2.46
N THR A 195 -4.31 4.95 -3.64
CA THR A 195 -5.69 5.36 -3.91
C THR A 195 -6.61 4.14 -3.96
N LYS A 196 -7.92 4.34 -3.87
CA LYS A 196 -8.91 3.25 -3.98
C LYS A 196 -8.70 2.37 -5.23
N ASP A 197 -8.42 2.97 -6.37
CA ASP A 197 -8.23 2.24 -7.63
C ASP A 197 -6.76 1.97 -7.96
N GLY A 198 -5.83 2.40 -7.10
CA GLY A 198 -4.40 2.25 -7.32
C GLY A 198 -3.83 3.28 -8.29
N GLY A 199 -2.83 2.86 -9.07
CA GLY A 199 -2.15 3.72 -10.02
C GLY A 199 -1.16 4.70 -9.38
N TYR A 200 -0.52 5.49 -10.23
CA TYR A 200 0.61 6.34 -9.83
C TYR A 200 0.24 7.42 -8.82
N LEU A 201 1.01 7.48 -7.73
CA LEU A 201 0.85 8.44 -6.64
C LEU A 201 2.13 9.25 -6.47
N ARG A 202 2.17 10.51 -6.94
CA ARG A 202 3.34 11.39 -6.76
C ARG A 202 3.58 11.64 -5.24
N PRO A 203 4.83 11.63 -4.75
CA PRO A 203 6.10 11.41 -5.46
C PRO A 203 6.53 9.93 -5.56
N HIS A 204 5.78 9.00 -4.99
CA HIS A 204 6.11 7.59 -4.90
C HIS A 204 6.10 6.92 -6.29
N LYS A 205 7.13 6.10 -6.56
CA LYS A 205 7.20 5.31 -7.79
C LYS A 205 6.31 4.06 -7.68
N SER A 206 6.23 3.47 -6.49
CA SER A 206 5.39 2.30 -6.18
C SER A 206 4.02 2.72 -5.62
N HIS A 207 3.41 1.96 -4.70
CA HIS A 207 2.09 2.25 -4.11
C HIS A 207 0.93 2.13 -5.09
N GLN A 208 1.11 1.46 -6.24
CA GLN A 208 0.09 1.47 -7.29
C GLN A 208 -0.86 0.27 -7.23
N ASN A 209 -0.47 -0.85 -6.63
CA ASN A 209 -1.28 -2.09 -6.63
C ASN A 209 -1.68 -2.55 -5.22
N GLY A 210 -1.60 -1.67 -4.23
CA GLY A 210 -2.15 -1.89 -2.88
C GLY A 210 -1.34 -2.82 -1.99
N ARG A 211 -0.04 -3.02 -2.29
CA ARG A 211 0.88 -3.89 -1.54
C ARG A 211 1.93 -3.14 -0.72
N ASP A 212 2.03 -1.83 -0.90
CA ASP A 212 2.99 -0.97 -0.21
C ASP A 212 2.28 -0.13 0.86
N VAL A 213 2.97 0.14 1.96
CA VAL A 213 2.53 1.02 3.05
C VAL A 213 3.70 1.78 3.65
N ASP A 214 3.49 3.06 3.92
CA ASP A 214 4.43 3.87 4.69
C ASP A 214 4.02 3.93 6.16
N PHE A 215 4.85 3.39 7.04
CA PHE A 215 4.72 3.55 8.49
C PHE A 215 5.62 4.68 8.96
N GLY A 216 5.05 5.67 9.67
CA GLY A 216 5.88 6.60 10.45
C GLY A 216 6.64 5.86 11.56
N PHE A 217 7.68 6.50 12.11
CA PHE A 217 8.35 5.95 13.28
C PHE A 217 7.55 6.20 14.57
N TYR A 218 7.71 5.29 15.53
CA TYR A 218 7.37 5.58 16.92
C TYR A 218 8.36 6.60 17.49
N TYR A 219 7.83 7.59 18.20
CA TYR A 219 8.61 8.56 18.97
C TYR A 219 8.21 8.44 20.45
N PRO A 220 9.09 8.81 21.39
CA PRO A 220 8.75 8.83 22.81
C PRO A 220 7.59 9.79 23.13
N THR A 221 7.37 10.79 22.28
CA THR A 221 6.28 11.76 22.38
C THR A 221 5.20 11.47 21.33
N ALA A 222 3.95 11.77 21.65
CA ALA A 222 2.83 11.64 20.72
C ALA A 222 2.92 12.63 19.54
N GLU A 223 3.62 13.75 19.71
CA GLU A 223 3.80 14.76 18.67
C GLU A 223 4.98 14.45 17.74
N PRO A 224 4.84 14.74 16.43
CA PRO A 224 5.87 14.46 15.44
C PRO A 224 7.09 15.35 15.63
N VAL A 225 8.26 14.74 15.78
CA VAL A 225 9.54 15.45 15.88
C VAL A 225 9.91 16.05 14.51
N ARG A 226 9.93 17.38 14.42
CA ARG A 226 10.31 18.14 13.21
C ARG A 226 11.76 18.62 13.22
N ALA A 227 12.71 17.70 13.46
CA ALA A 227 14.15 18.01 13.54
C ALA A 227 14.95 17.46 12.33
N ARG A 228 16.14 18.02 12.07
CA ARG A 228 17.03 17.66 10.94
C ARG A 228 17.74 16.29 11.09
N GLU A 229 17.53 15.58 12.19
CA GLU A 229 18.13 14.26 12.49
C GLU A 229 17.14 13.40 13.30
N ARG A 230 15.95 13.17 12.73
CA ARG A 230 14.84 12.50 13.42
C ARG A 230 15.20 11.12 13.94
N GLU A 231 16.13 10.43 13.29
CA GLU A 231 16.62 9.11 13.69
C GLU A 231 17.18 9.07 15.12
N ARG A 232 17.62 10.21 15.66
CA ARG A 232 18.13 10.32 17.03
C ARG A 232 17.03 10.37 18.09
N TYR A 233 15.81 10.62 17.68
CA TYR A 233 14.66 10.86 18.56
C TYR A 233 13.61 9.75 18.50
N ILE A 234 13.80 8.73 17.66
CA ILE A 234 12.88 7.62 17.56
C ILE A 234 12.92 6.76 18.82
N ASP A 235 11.79 6.15 19.18
CA ASP A 235 11.78 5.10 20.20
C ASP A 235 12.31 3.81 19.57
N VAL A 236 13.60 3.53 19.80
CA VAL A 236 14.29 2.42 19.14
C VAL A 236 13.65 1.06 19.51
N ALA A 237 13.16 0.92 20.75
CA ALA A 237 12.55 -0.31 21.23
C ALA A 237 11.22 -0.60 20.51
N MET A 238 10.33 0.40 20.42
CA MET A 238 9.04 0.24 19.74
C MET A 238 9.22 0.09 18.22
N ASN A 239 10.16 0.81 17.60
CA ASN A 239 10.43 0.66 16.17
C ASN A 239 11.06 -0.70 15.85
N TRP A 240 11.94 -1.23 16.71
CA TRP A 240 12.42 -2.60 16.58
C TRP A 240 11.29 -3.61 16.72
N ALA A 241 10.40 -3.43 17.70
CA ALA A 241 9.23 -4.29 17.87
C ALA A 241 8.30 -4.26 16.65
N LEU A 242 8.13 -3.11 16.00
CA LEU A 242 7.39 -2.98 14.75
C LEU A 242 8.05 -3.80 13.62
N VAL A 243 9.36 -3.60 13.41
CA VAL A 243 10.12 -4.36 12.40
C VAL A 243 10.03 -5.86 12.67
N ARG A 244 10.27 -6.30 13.91
CA ARG A 244 10.17 -7.70 14.31
C ARG A 244 8.77 -8.25 14.08
N SER A 245 7.73 -7.47 14.40
CA SER A 245 6.33 -7.85 14.16
C SER A 245 6.03 -8.04 12.67
N LEU A 246 6.50 -7.13 11.81
CA LEU A 246 6.38 -7.28 10.36
C LEU A 246 7.04 -8.57 9.87
N VAL A 247 8.24 -8.89 10.37
CA VAL A 247 8.96 -10.11 9.97
C VAL A 247 8.25 -11.39 10.43
N VAL A 248 7.69 -11.41 11.64
CA VAL A 248 7.16 -12.63 12.29
C VAL A 248 5.68 -12.87 11.99
N ASN A 249 4.89 -11.80 11.84
CA ASN A 249 3.43 -11.89 11.77
C ASN A 249 2.88 -11.63 10.37
N THR A 250 3.72 -11.24 9.40
CA THR A 250 3.27 -10.87 8.05
C THR A 250 4.11 -11.57 6.97
N ASP A 251 3.65 -11.46 5.72
CA ASP A 251 4.39 -11.92 4.55
C ASP A 251 5.07 -10.72 3.89
N VAL A 252 5.97 -10.09 4.64
CA VAL A 252 6.76 -8.94 4.18
C VAL A 252 7.76 -9.36 3.10
N GLN A 253 7.75 -8.62 1.99
CA GLN A 253 8.67 -8.80 0.87
C GLN A 253 9.93 -7.95 1.06
N MET A 254 9.77 -6.72 1.56
CA MET A 254 10.85 -5.75 1.71
C MET A 254 10.47 -4.64 2.67
N ILE A 255 11.47 -4.10 3.38
CA ILE A 255 11.36 -2.88 4.17
C ILE A 255 12.46 -1.92 3.70
N LEU A 256 12.11 -0.70 3.29
CA LEU A 256 13.06 0.34 2.94
C LEU A 256 13.13 1.38 4.05
N VAL A 257 14.35 1.73 4.45
CA VAL A 257 14.62 2.78 5.46
C VAL A 257 16.04 3.35 5.28
N ASP A 258 16.30 4.53 5.83
CA ASP A 258 17.64 5.14 5.77
C ASP A 258 18.68 4.29 6.54
N LYS A 259 19.91 4.24 6.00
CA LYS A 259 21.02 3.44 6.55
C LYS A 259 21.37 3.79 8.00
N ARG A 260 21.15 5.04 8.42
CA ARG A 260 21.36 5.46 9.81
C ARG A 260 20.37 4.80 10.75
N VAL A 261 19.09 4.74 10.36
CA VAL A 261 18.03 4.06 11.14
C VAL A 261 18.28 2.55 11.16
N MET A 262 18.69 1.96 10.02
CA MET A 262 19.07 0.53 9.98
C MET A 262 20.13 0.21 11.02
N LYS A 263 21.18 1.03 11.10
CA LYS A 263 22.27 0.84 12.06
C LYS A 263 21.77 0.89 13.50
N VAL A 264 20.98 1.91 13.85
CA VAL A 264 20.43 2.09 15.20
C VAL A 264 19.57 0.89 15.62
N LEU A 265 18.72 0.39 14.71
CA LEU A 265 17.87 -0.78 14.98
C LEU A 265 18.69 -2.07 15.13
N TYR A 266 19.67 -2.29 14.25
CA TYR A 266 20.54 -3.47 14.30
C TYR A 266 21.35 -3.52 15.59
N ASP A 267 22.00 -2.40 15.97
CA ASP A 267 22.78 -2.31 17.21
C ASP A 267 21.91 -2.56 18.44
N TYR A 268 20.69 -1.99 18.45
CA TYR A 268 19.73 -2.20 19.55
C TYR A 268 19.29 -3.67 19.63
N ALA A 269 18.90 -4.28 18.51
CA ALA A 269 18.48 -5.68 18.45
C ALA A 269 19.59 -6.61 18.98
N LEU A 270 20.84 -6.39 18.59
CA LEU A 270 21.98 -7.11 19.14
C LEU A 270 22.14 -6.90 20.65
N SER A 271 21.97 -5.67 21.13
CA SER A 271 22.14 -5.33 22.54
C SER A 271 21.13 -6.01 23.46
N ILE A 272 19.92 -6.30 22.95
CA ILE A 272 18.87 -7.03 23.69
C ILE A 272 18.97 -8.55 23.52
N GLY A 273 19.99 -9.04 22.80
CA GLY A 273 20.28 -10.46 22.66
C GLY A 273 19.59 -11.18 21.49
N GLU A 274 19.12 -10.45 20.47
CA GLU A 274 18.63 -11.09 19.24
C GLU A 274 19.78 -11.83 18.52
N ASP A 275 19.46 -12.95 17.88
CA ASP A 275 20.45 -13.79 17.23
C ASP A 275 21.13 -13.05 16.06
N LYS A 276 22.45 -12.96 16.10
CA LYS A 276 23.23 -12.21 15.10
C LYS A 276 23.07 -12.77 13.69
N VAL A 277 23.02 -14.09 13.53
CA VAL A 277 22.90 -14.73 12.20
C VAL A 277 21.55 -14.38 11.58
N TRP A 278 20.50 -14.42 12.38
CA TRP A 278 19.17 -14.00 11.97
C TRP A 278 19.13 -12.51 11.64
N LEU A 279 19.68 -11.63 12.47
CA LEU A 279 19.76 -10.19 12.17
C LEU A 279 20.54 -9.90 10.88
N ASP A 280 21.66 -10.60 10.66
CA ASP A 280 22.42 -10.48 9.42
C ASP A 280 21.61 -10.92 8.21
N SER A 281 20.74 -11.93 8.35
CA SER A 281 19.81 -12.30 7.29
C SER A 281 18.81 -11.19 6.96
N LEU A 282 18.45 -10.33 7.92
CA LEU A 282 17.50 -9.24 7.72
C LEU A 282 18.18 -7.99 7.15
N PHE A 283 19.34 -7.59 7.69
CA PHE A 283 20.01 -6.33 7.37
C PHE A 283 21.21 -6.49 6.41
N ASN A 284 21.96 -7.59 6.53
CA ASN A 284 23.31 -7.73 5.96
C ASN A 284 23.46 -8.92 4.98
N ALA A 285 22.40 -9.34 4.30
CA ALA A 285 22.39 -10.40 3.30
C ALA A 285 22.58 -9.88 1.85
N GLY A 286 23.13 -8.68 1.69
CA GLY A 286 23.33 -8.04 0.39
C GLY A 286 22.03 -7.84 -0.37
N PHE A 287 21.96 -8.32 -1.61
CA PHE A 287 20.74 -8.26 -2.42
C PHE A 287 19.53 -8.95 -1.74
N ASN A 288 19.80 -9.98 -0.93
CA ASN A 288 18.80 -10.78 -0.23
C ASN A 288 18.37 -10.18 1.13
N SER A 289 18.94 -9.04 1.56
CA SER A 289 18.49 -8.36 2.78
C SER A 289 17.00 -8.01 2.68
N LEU A 290 16.27 -8.29 3.75
CA LEU A 290 14.85 -7.93 3.83
C LEU A 290 14.71 -6.41 4.06
N ILE A 291 15.56 -5.86 4.90
CA ILE A 291 15.63 -4.44 5.21
C ILE A 291 16.74 -3.83 4.36
N LYS A 292 16.38 -2.87 3.50
CA LYS A 292 17.29 -2.29 2.52
C LYS A 292 17.41 -0.78 2.73
N HIS A 293 18.61 -0.26 2.45
CA HIS A 293 18.81 1.17 2.43
C HIS A 293 18.06 1.79 1.25
N ALA A 294 17.25 2.81 1.53
CA ALA A 294 16.75 3.72 0.51
C ALA A 294 16.99 5.18 0.91
N ARG A 295 17.41 5.99 -0.06
CA ARG A 295 17.55 7.45 0.12
C ARG A 295 16.16 8.06 0.33
N ARG A 296 16.07 9.16 1.08
CA ARG A 296 14.82 9.88 1.41
C ARG A 296 13.82 9.12 2.29
N HIS A 297 14.19 7.96 2.84
CA HIS A 297 13.38 7.18 3.79
C HIS A 297 13.87 7.39 5.24
N ARG A 298 14.01 8.66 5.63
CA ARG A 298 14.59 9.06 6.93
C ARG A 298 13.57 9.27 8.04
N ASP A 299 12.30 9.23 7.71
CA ASP A 299 11.18 9.58 8.59
C ASP A 299 10.04 8.54 8.59
N HIS A 300 10.19 7.48 7.80
CA HIS A 300 9.24 6.39 7.70
C HIS A 300 9.92 5.08 7.25
N PHE A 301 9.24 3.96 7.52
CA PHE A 301 9.48 2.68 6.86
C PHE A 301 8.55 2.57 5.66
N HIS A 302 9.09 2.39 4.47
CA HIS A 302 8.32 1.91 3.33
C HIS A 302 8.31 0.39 3.36
N VAL A 303 7.15 -0.22 3.48
CA VAL A 303 7.01 -1.68 3.60
C VAL A 303 6.24 -2.22 2.41
N ARG A 304 6.76 -3.25 1.78
CA ARG A 304 6.09 -4.02 0.73
C ARG A 304 5.74 -5.41 1.23
N PHE A 305 4.52 -5.85 0.99
CA PHE A 305 4.06 -7.20 1.27
C PHE A 305 3.97 -8.04 0.00
N PHE A 306 4.08 -9.36 0.17
CA PHE A 306 3.81 -10.28 -0.92
C PHE A 306 2.33 -10.29 -1.30
N ASN A 307 1.38 -10.39 -0.36
CA ASN A 307 -0.05 -10.49 -0.70
C ASN A 307 -0.33 -11.59 -1.74
N GLY A 308 0.02 -12.84 -1.40
CA GLY A 308 0.00 -13.96 -2.35
C GLY A 308 -1.36 -14.15 -3.01
N ARG A 309 -2.45 -14.02 -2.24
CA ARG A 309 -3.81 -14.18 -2.76
C ARG A 309 -4.19 -13.06 -3.72
N ALA A 310 -3.98 -11.80 -3.33
CA ALA A 310 -4.37 -10.65 -4.14
C ALA A 310 -3.57 -10.56 -5.44
N GLN A 311 -2.27 -10.90 -5.42
CA GLN A 311 -1.44 -10.91 -6.62
C GLN A 311 -1.86 -12.01 -7.60
N GLU A 312 -2.06 -13.25 -7.12
CA GLU A 312 -2.44 -14.32 -8.04
C GLU A 312 -3.84 -14.10 -8.61
N LEU A 313 -4.79 -13.63 -7.80
CA LEU A 313 -6.12 -13.28 -8.28
C LEU A 313 -6.04 -12.20 -9.37
N GLY A 314 -5.27 -11.14 -9.15
CA GLY A 314 -5.08 -10.09 -10.16
C GLY A 314 -4.37 -10.58 -11.43
N ARG A 315 -3.42 -11.51 -11.30
CA ARG A 315 -2.75 -12.18 -12.43
C ARG A 315 -3.75 -12.97 -13.28
N ARG A 316 -4.63 -13.75 -12.65
CA ARG A 316 -5.64 -14.58 -13.32
C ARG A 316 -6.79 -13.75 -13.91
N VAL A 317 -7.14 -12.63 -13.29
CA VAL A 317 -8.15 -11.68 -13.79
C VAL A 317 -7.62 -10.80 -14.92
N ALA A 318 -6.32 -10.51 -14.99
CA ALA A 318 -5.72 -9.66 -16.03
C ALA A 318 -6.17 -9.99 -17.48
N PRO A 319 -6.17 -11.25 -17.96
CA PRO A 319 -6.68 -11.58 -19.29
C PRO A 319 -8.21 -11.43 -19.43
N LEU A 320 -8.95 -11.48 -18.32
CA LEU A 320 -10.41 -11.38 -18.27
C LEU A 320 -10.90 -9.92 -18.21
N LEU A 321 -10.02 -8.94 -18.00
CA LEU A 321 -10.39 -7.52 -17.89
C LEU A 321 -11.23 -7.02 -19.08
N ALA A 322 -11.00 -7.57 -20.28
CA ALA A 322 -11.78 -7.22 -21.47
C ALA A 322 -13.27 -7.60 -21.39
N LEU A 323 -13.66 -8.51 -20.50
CA LEU A 323 -15.05 -8.85 -20.24
C LEU A 323 -15.79 -7.77 -19.41
N GLN A 324 -15.05 -6.84 -18.81
CA GLN A 324 -15.57 -5.72 -18.03
C GLN A 324 -14.98 -4.40 -18.55
N PRO A 325 -15.63 -3.74 -19.54
CA PRO A 325 -15.07 -2.58 -20.22
C PRO A 325 -14.60 -1.45 -19.30
N ASP A 326 -15.33 -1.19 -18.20
CA ASP A 326 -14.98 -0.16 -17.22
C ASP A 326 -13.69 -0.48 -16.43
N GLN A 327 -13.30 -1.76 -16.38
CA GLN A 327 -12.09 -2.23 -15.72
C GLN A 327 -10.94 -2.52 -16.67
N ASN A 328 -11.18 -2.49 -17.99
CA ASN A 328 -10.19 -2.77 -19.01
C ASN A 328 -9.25 -1.58 -19.25
N LEU A 329 -8.41 -1.30 -18.25
CA LEU A 329 -7.52 -0.15 -18.19
C LEU A 329 -6.06 -0.62 -18.05
N MET A 330 -5.14 0.05 -18.73
CA MET A 330 -3.70 -0.16 -18.61
C MET A 330 -3.00 1.10 -18.09
N MET A 331 -2.09 0.95 -17.13
CA MET A 331 -1.19 2.03 -16.69
C MET A 331 0.04 2.07 -17.59
N TYR A 332 0.30 3.22 -18.22
CA TYR A 332 1.39 3.39 -19.18
C TYR A 332 2.29 4.56 -18.81
N LYS A 333 3.62 4.35 -18.88
CA LYS A 333 4.62 5.41 -18.73
C LYS A 333 5.05 5.89 -20.10
N VAL A 334 4.82 7.15 -20.41
CA VAL A 334 5.27 7.80 -21.65
C VAL A 334 6.79 7.69 -21.76
N ARG A 335 7.25 7.22 -22.92
CA ARG A 335 8.66 7.06 -23.29
C ARG A 335 9.05 8.09 -24.34
N ASN A 336 10.36 8.27 -24.53
CA ASN A 336 10.86 9.12 -25.60
C ASN A 336 10.36 8.63 -26.97
N GLY A 337 9.90 9.55 -27.82
CA GLY A 337 9.35 9.23 -29.14
C GLY A 337 7.88 8.80 -29.16
N ASP A 338 7.20 8.71 -28.01
CA ASP A 338 5.78 8.40 -28.00
C ASP A 338 4.91 9.54 -28.51
N THR A 339 3.88 9.18 -29.28
CA THR A 339 2.77 10.07 -29.63
C THR A 339 1.47 9.51 -29.06
N LEU A 340 0.52 10.39 -28.73
CA LEU A 340 -0.75 9.94 -28.17
C LEU A 340 -1.55 9.05 -29.14
N GLY A 341 -1.45 9.33 -30.45
CA GLY A 341 -2.00 8.48 -31.51
C GLY A 341 -1.31 7.13 -31.61
N GLY A 342 0.02 7.10 -31.54
CA GLY A 342 0.80 5.86 -31.54
C GLY A 342 0.51 4.98 -30.33
N ILE A 343 0.41 5.58 -29.13
CA ILE A 343 -0.03 4.90 -27.91
C ILE A 343 -1.43 4.31 -28.10
N ALA A 344 -2.39 5.12 -28.57
CA ALA A 344 -3.76 4.65 -28.79
C ALA A 344 -3.82 3.46 -29.76
N LEU A 345 -3.08 3.53 -30.87
CA LEU A 345 -3.02 2.46 -31.86
C LEU A 345 -2.44 1.17 -31.29
N ARG A 346 -1.29 1.25 -30.60
CA ARG A 346 -0.61 0.08 -30.00
C ARG A 346 -1.48 -0.66 -28.99
N HIS A 347 -2.33 0.07 -28.27
CA HIS A 347 -3.16 -0.48 -27.19
C HIS A 347 -4.64 -0.65 -27.57
N ASN A 348 -4.97 -0.62 -28.87
CA ASN A 348 -6.35 -0.73 -29.35
C ASN A 348 -7.33 0.19 -28.58
N SER A 349 -6.94 1.46 -28.46
CA SER A 349 -7.67 2.52 -27.77
C SER A 349 -8.01 3.66 -28.74
N SER A 350 -8.46 4.80 -28.22
CA SER A 350 -8.60 6.03 -29.00
C SER A 350 -7.98 7.21 -28.27
N VAL A 351 -7.46 8.18 -29.04
CA VAL A 351 -6.91 9.43 -28.50
C VAL A 351 -7.95 10.11 -27.59
N VAL A 352 -9.21 10.11 -28.00
CA VAL A 352 -10.32 10.69 -27.22
C VAL A 352 -10.51 9.97 -25.88
N ALA A 353 -10.50 8.63 -25.88
CA ALA A 353 -10.64 7.84 -24.66
C ALA A 353 -9.48 8.07 -23.69
N ILE A 354 -8.24 8.08 -24.19
CA ILE A 354 -7.05 8.36 -23.36
C ILE A 354 -7.10 9.78 -22.80
N LYS A 355 -7.46 10.78 -23.61
CA LYS A 355 -7.60 12.16 -23.13
C LYS A 355 -8.65 12.28 -22.03
N LYS A 356 -9.81 11.65 -22.22
CA LYS A 356 -10.90 11.65 -21.25
C LYS A 356 -10.47 11.00 -19.93
N ALA A 357 -9.87 9.81 -20.00
CA ALA A 357 -9.41 9.06 -18.81
C ALA A 357 -8.34 9.84 -18.02
N ASN A 358 -7.49 10.62 -18.69
CA ASN A 358 -6.40 11.36 -18.06
C ASN A 358 -6.68 12.85 -17.87
N ARG A 359 -7.93 13.30 -18.09
CA ARG A 359 -8.36 14.71 -17.98
C ARG A 359 -7.49 15.67 -18.81
N MET A 360 -7.06 15.22 -20.00
CA MET A 360 -6.18 15.99 -20.88
C MET A 360 -6.96 16.84 -21.87
N ARG A 361 -6.62 18.14 -21.96
CA ARG A 361 -7.20 19.07 -22.94
C ARG A 361 -6.53 18.97 -24.31
N ASN A 362 -5.22 18.79 -24.35
CA ASN A 362 -4.41 18.70 -25.57
C ASN A 362 -3.79 17.29 -25.73
N THR A 363 -2.93 17.14 -26.74
CA THR A 363 -2.23 15.89 -27.06
C THR A 363 -0.74 15.92 -26.67
N PHE A 364 -0.29 16.97 -25.96
CA PHE A 364 1.10 17.09 -25.55
C PHE A 364 1.43 16.07 -24.46
N LEU A 365 2.54 15.36 -24.67
CA LEU A 365 3.04 14.33 -23.77
C LEU A 365 4.37 14.78 -23.17
N SER A 366 4.51 14.61 -21.87
CA SER A 366 5.80 14.76 -21.17
C SER A 366 6.38 13.37 -20.94
N ILE A 367 7.66 13.19 -21.26
CA ILE A 367 8.37 11.93 -21.01
C ILE A 367 8.26 11.59 -19.52
N GLY A 368 7.99 10.31 -19.21
CA GLY A 368 7.81 9.83 -17.85
C GLY A 368 6.40 10.04 -17.27
N ARG A 369 5.54 10.82 -17.92
CA ARG A 369 4.13 10.96 -17.52
C ARG A 369 3.44 9.60 -17.51
N ARG A 370 2.67 9.33 -16.45
CA ARG A 370 1.83 8.14 -16.35
C ARG A 370 0.44 8.43 -16.93
N LEU A 371 -0.08 7.51 -17.74
CA LEU A 371 -1.37 7.59 -18.40
C LEU A 371 -2.21 6.35 -18.11
N VAL A 372 -3.50 6.55 -17.89
CA VAL A 372 -4.52 5.51 -17.89
C VAL A 372 -5.00 5.31 -19.33
N ILE A 373 -4.85 4.10 -19.88
CA ILE A 373 -5.25 3.76 -21.24
C ILE A 373 -6.44 2.81 -21.19
N PRO A 374 -7.67 3.25 -21.54
CA PRO A 374 -8.80 2.35 -21.71
C PRO A 374 -8.62 1.49 -22.96
N LEU A 375 -8.79 0.17 -22.84
CA LEU A 375 -8.61 -0.79 -23.91
C LEU A 375 -9.98 -1.25 -24.46
N LYS A 376 -10.11 -1.42 -25.78
CA LYS A 376 -11.35 -1.90 -26.42
C LYS A 376 -11.46 -3.42 -26.56
N GLY A 377 -10.49 -4.16 -26.04
CA GLY A 377 -10.45 -5.62 -26.12
C GLY A 377 -9.33 -6.20 -25.25
N PRO A 378 -9.06 -7.51 -25.36
CA PRO A 378 -8.01 -8.16 -24.61
C PRO A 378 -6.64 -7.54 -24.87
N CYS A 379 -5.88 -7.30 -23.80
CA CYS A 379 -4.51 -6.82 -23.93
C CYS A 379 -3.56 -7.98 -24.19
N THR A 380 -3.17 -8.19 -25.44
CA THR A 380 -2.24 -9.27 -25.82
C THR A 380 -0.77 -8.98 -25.52
N HIS A 381 -0.41 -7.71 -25.29
CA HIS A 381 0.96 -7.25 -25.07
C HIS A 381 1.14 -6.53 -23.71
N CYS A 382 0.20 -6.69 -22.78
CA CYS A 382 0.37 -6.15 -21.43
C CYS A 382 1.31 -7.06 -20.63
N PRO A 383 2.31 -6.50 -19.93
CA PRO A 383 3.16 -7.31 -19.06
C PRO A 383 2.31 -7.81 -17.88
N ILE A 384 2.34 -9.12 -17.66
CA ILE A 384 1.67 -9.78 -16.53
C ILE A 384 2.76 -10.22 -15.54
N PRO A 385 2.64 -9.92 -14.24
CA PRO A 385 3.58 -10.42 -13.24
C PRO A 385 3.65 -11.96 -13.24
N PRO A 386 4.82 -12.56 -12.99
CA PRO A 386 4.92 -14.02 -12.85
C PRO A 386 4.08 -14.52 -11.66
N PRO A 387 3.69 -15.81 -11.64
CA PRO A 387 3.04 -16.40 -10.48
C PRO A 387 3.84 -16.19 -9.21
N VAL A 388 3.16 -15.77 -8.13
CA VAL A 388 3.82 -15.45 -6.87
C VAL A 388 4.07 -16.71 -6.07
N GLN A 389 5.28 -16.83 -5.55
CA GLN A 389 5.66 -17.88 -4.61
C GLN A 389 6.07 -17.22 -3.31
N LEU A 390 5.38 -17.56 -2.22
CA LEU A 390 5.75 -17.06 -0.92
C LEU A 390 6.98 -17.81 -0.42
N PRO A 391 8.09 -17.10 -0.12
CA PRO A 391 9.22 -17.71 0.55
C PRO A 391 8.83 -18.09 1.99
N PRO A 392 9.53 -19.07 2.61
CA PRO A 392 9.36 -19.32 4.03
C PRO A 392 9.69 -18.07 4.83
N ARG A 393 8.89 -17.81 5.87
CA ARG A 393 9.07 -16.65 6.75
C ARG A 393 10.42 -16.75 7.46
N ARG A 394 11.14 -15.62 7.55
CA ARG A 394 12.42 -15.50 8.25
C ARG A 394 12.19 -15.44 9.77
N MET A 395 11.68 -16.52 10.34
CA MET A 395 11.43 -16.61 11.77
C MET A 395 12.74 -16.46 12.54
N PRO A 396 12.76 -15.74 13.67
CA PRO A 396 13.89 -15.78 14.58
C PRO A 396 14.11 -17.24 15.01
N PRO A 397 15.36 -17.65 15.26
CA PRO A 397 15.63 -18.93 15.88
C PRO A 397 14.76 -19.03 17.12
N GLN A 398 14.02 -20.12 17.27
CA GLN A 398 13.33 -20.36 18.53
C GLN A 398 14.42 -20.34 19.60
N ALA A 399 14.35 -19.38 20.53
CA ALA A 399 15.14 -19.44 21.74
C ALA A 399 14.86 -20.83 22.30
N GLN A 400 15.85 -21.72 22.26
CA GLN A 400 15.68 -23.08 22.75
C GLN A 400 15.19 -22.92 24.17
N ALA A 401 13.91 -23.24 24.42
CA ALA A 401 13.46 -23.46 25.77
C ALA A 401 14.47 -24.46 26.36
N PRO A 402 15.05 -24.20 27.54
CA PRO A 402 16.07 -25.07 28.10
C PRO A 402 15.54 -26.49 28.02
N ALA A 403 16.26 -27.34 27.29
CA ALA A 403 15.87 -28.72 27.08
C ALA A 403 15.50 -29.28 28.45
N LEU A 404 14.22 -29.65 28.64
CA LEU A 404 13.82 -30.45 29.77
C LEU A 404 14.77 -31.64 29.75
N VAL A 405 15.68 -31.66 30.71
CA VAL A 405 16.62 -32.74 30.92
C VAL A 405 15.74 -33.94 31.19
N ASN A 406 15.52 -34.76 30.16
CA ASN A 406 14.90 -36.06 30.34
C ASN A 406 15.93 -36.88 31.12
N THR A 407 15.83 -36.81 32.45
CA THR A 407 16.44 -37.77 33.35
C THR A 407 15.69 -39.08 33.16
N THR A 408 16.08 -39.82 32.13
CA THR A 408 15.67 -41.22 31.98
C THR A 408 16.20 -41.98 33.20
N PRO A 409 15.34 -42.58 34.05
CA PRO A 409 15.82 -43.46 35.10
C PRO A 409 16.31 -44.75 34.42
N ALA A 410 17.56 -45.13 34.68
CA ALA A 410 18.03 -46.47 34.39
C ALA A 410 17.31 -47.45 35.31
N ALA A 411 16.48 -48.34 34.74
CA ALA A 411 15.97 -49.50 35.46
C ALA A 411 15.89 -50.71 34.54
N SER A 412 16.78 -51.65 34.83
CA SER A 412 16.83 -53.03 34.37
C SER A 412 15.50 -53.77 34.40
N GLY A 413 15.34 -54.72 33.48
CA GLY A 413 14.78 -56.04 33.84
C GLY A 413 13.56 -56.51 33.05
N LYS A 414 13.85 -57.40 32.08
CA LYS A 414 13.10 -58.63 31.75
C LYS A 414 11.73 -58.48 31.05
N LEU A 415 11.72 -58.80 29.75
CA LEU A 415 10.53 -59.09 28.94
C LEU A 415 9.87 -60.42 29.35
N PRO A 416 8.53 -60.49 29.37
CA PRO A 416 7.80 -61.72 29.04
C PRO A 416 7.08 -61.60 27.70
N ASN A 417 7.13 -62.69 26.94
CA ASN A 417 6.49 -62.89 25.62
C ASN A 417 4.99 -63.26 25.73
N PRO A 418 4.25 -63.29 24.60
CA PRO A 418 2.81 -62.98 24.52
C PRO A 418 1.88 -64.21 24.50
N CYS A 419 0.69 -64.06 25.08
CA CYS A 419 -0.56 -64.82 24.86
C CYS A 419 -1.62 -64.09 25.72
N THR A 420 -2.81 -63.65 25.30
CA THR A 420 -3.99 -64.36 24.76
C THR A 420 -5.08 -63.26 24.49
N PRO A 421 -6.19 -63.52 23.75
CA PRO A 421 -6.91 -62.54 22.93
C PRO A 421 -8.12 -61.84 23.58
N ALA A 422 -8.66 -60.88 22.83
CA ALA A 422 -9.71 -59.90 23.14
C ALA A 422 -11.13 -60.45 23.34
N ALA A 423 -11.96 -59.69 24.08
CA ALA A 423 -13.41 -59.83 24.19
C ALA A 423 -14.05 -58.45 24.57
N PRO A 424 -15.35 -58.19 24.29
CA PRO A 424 -15.78 -57.01 23.53
C PRO A 424 -16.64 -55.98 24.31
N ALA A 425 -16.95 -54.86 23.66
CA ALA A 425 -17.78 -53.76 24.16
C ALA A 425 -19.29 -54.09 24.21
N PRO A 426 -20.06 -53.53 25.17
CA PRO A 426 -21.52 -53.56 25.13
C PRO A 426 -22.17 -52.20 24.72
N THR A 427 -23.24 -52.33 23.92
CA THR A 427 -24.18 -51.35 23.36
C THR A 427 -25.33 -50.93 24.32
N PRO A 428 -26.15 -49.89 23.99
CA PRO A 428 -26.99 -49.14 24.93
C PRO A 428 -28.46 -49.61 25.02
N VAL A 429 -29.18 -49.23 26.09
CA VAL A 429 -30.63 -49.47 26.25
C VAL A 429 -31.35 -48.26 26.88
N ALA A 430 -32.62 -48.07 26.46
CA ALA A 430 -33.49 -46.90 26.56
C ALA A 430 -34.37 -46.77 27.84
N VAL A 431 -35.02 -45.60 27.94
CA VAL A 431 -35.94 -45.07 28.97
C VAL A 431 -37.36 -45.68 28.87
N PRO A 432 -38.16 -45.64 29.96
CA PRO A 432 -39.52 -45.08 29.83
C PRO A 432 -40.01 -44.19 31.01
N THR A 433 -41.14 -43.55 30.70
CA THR A 433 -41.89 -42.42 31.28
C THR A 433 -42.62 -42.62 32.63
N GLY A 434 -42.91 -41.52 33.35
CA GLY A 434 -43.99 -41.46 34.35
C GLY A 434 -44.13 -40.10 35.08
N VAL A 435 -45.30 -39.46 34.94
CA VAL A 435 -45.84 -38.29 35.69
C VAL A 435 -47.32 -38.65 35.95
N PRO A 436 -47.96 -38.43 37.13
CA PRO A 436 -48.59 -37.12 37.45
C PRO A 436 -48.87 -36.72 38.93
N SER A 437 -49.11 -35.40 39.09
CA SER A 437 -50.10 -34.70 39.95
C SER A 437 -50.07 -34.68 41.49
N GLY A 438 -50.15 -33.46 42.07
CA GLY A 438 -51.09 -33.10 43.15
C GLY A 438 -50.53 -32.38 44.41
N LEU A 439 -51.00 -31.12 44.66
CA LEU A 439 -51.55 -30.51 45.91
C LEU A 439 -50.85 -30.79 47.28
N SER A 440 -50.75 -29.94 48.31
CA SER A 440 -51.28 -28.62 48.72
C SER A 440 -50.67 -28.27 50.11
N THR A 441 -50.89 -27.04 50.59
CA THR A 441 -50.86 -26.49 51.98
C THR A 441 -49.53 -26.32 52.77
N GLY A 442 -49.06 -25.07 52.83
CA GLY A 442 -49.21 -24.16 53.99
C GLY A 442 -48.60 -24.53 55.35
N ARG A 443 -47.60 -23.75 55.78
CA ARG A 443 -47.65 -22.97 57.03
C ARG A 443 -46.67 -21.80 56.99
#